data_AF-A0A9P6SWA2-F1
#
_entry.id   AF-A0A9P6SWA2-F1
#
_cell.length_a   1.000
_cell.length_b   1.000
_cell.length_c   1.000
_cell.angle_alpha   90.00
_cell.angle_beta   90.00
_cell.angle_gamma   90.00
#
_symmetry.space_group_name_H-M   'P 1'
#
loop_
_entity.id
_entity.type
_entity.pdbx_description
1 polymer ?
#
loop_
_entity_poly.entity_id
_entity_poly.type
_entity_poly.pdbx_seq_one_letter_code
_entity_poly.pdbx_strand_id
1 'polypeptide(L)' 'MVLQYLKRSASQNPYIFVSFVIAAVGPALVVAVPSIRKSQGYVSPARIPETYPLPQRARNPPAGYED' A
#
# COMPACT_ATOMS: atom_id res chain seq x y z
N MET A 1 -17.49 15.70 -27.94
CA MET A 1 -16.08 15.67 -28.41
C MET A 1 -15.25 14.59 -27.69
N VAL A 2 -15.12 14.61 -26.36
CA VAL A 2 -14.23 13.69 -25.61
C VAL A 2 -14.64 12.21 -25.68
N LEU A 3 -15.92 11.88 -25.44
CA LEU A 3 -16.40 10.48 -25.48
C LEU A 3 -16.27 9.84 -26.88
N GLN A 4 -16.46 10.63 -27.94
CA GLN A 4 -16.26 10.18 -29.31
C GLN A 4 -14.77 9.91 -29.61
N TYR A 5 -13.87 10.74 -29.06
CA TYR A 5 -12.43 10.51 -29.15
C TYR A 5 -12.02 9.22 -28.44
N LEU A 6 -12.47 9.00 -27.19
CA LEU A 6 -12.17 7.76 -26.45
C LEU A 6 -12.70 6.52 -27.18
N LYS A 7 -13.93 6.58 -27.71
CA LYS A 7 -14.50 5.51 -28.53
C LYS A 7 -13.66 5.24 -29.77
N ARG A 8 -13.24 6.29 -30.49
CA ARG A 8 -12.38 6.18 -31.68
C ARG A 8 -11.01 5.59 -31.34
N SER A 9 -10.37 6.04 -30.26
CA SER A 9 -9.08 5.53 -29.80
C SER A 9 -9.16 4.06 -29.39
N ALA A 10 -10.25 3.65 -28.74
CA ALA A 10 -10.48 2.25 -28.37
C ALA A 10 -10.60 1.33 -29.59
N SER A 11 -11.22 1.79 -30.69
CA SER A 11 -11.36 0.99 -31.91
C SER A 11 -10.14 1.05 -32.84
N GLN A 12 -9.51 2.22 -32.99
CA GLN A 12 -8.41 2.42 -33.96
C GLN A 12 -7.04 2.02 -33.38
N ASN A 13 -6.83 2.24 -32.08
CA ASN A 13 -5.56 1.97 -31.41
C ASN A 13 -5.80 1.30 -30.05
N PRO A 14 -6.35 0.08 -30.02
CA PRO A 14 -6.79 -0.58 -28.80
C PRO A 14 -5.65 -0.77 -27.79
N TYR A 15 -4.44 -1.08 -28.26
CA TYR A 15 -3.27 -1.32 -27.42
C TYR A 15 -2.82 -0.06 -26.66
N ILE A 16 -2.82 1.11 -27.30
CA ILE A 16 -2.49 2.39 -26.64
C ILE A 16 -3.60 2.72 -25.63
N PHE A 17 -4.86 2.62 -26.05
CA PHE A 17 -5.99 2.94 -25.20
C PHE A 17 -6.00 2.11 -23.92
N VAL A 18 -5.91 0.78 -24.05
CA VAL A 18 -5.91 -0.14 -22.89
C VAL A 18 -4.69 0.07 -22.00
N SER A 19 -3.50 0.35 -22.57
CA SER A 19 -2.30 0.67 -21.79
C SER A 19 -2.53 1.87 -20.86
N PHE A 20 -3.11 2.95 -21.39
CA PHE A 20 -3.43 4.13 -20.58
C PHE A 20 -4.53 3.86 -19.54
N VAL A 21 -5.56 3.08 -19.89
CA VAL A 21 -6.60 2.71 -18.92
C VAL A 21 -5.99 1.93 -17.76
N ILE A 22 -5.19 0.90 -18.03
CA ILE A 22 -4.55 0.10 -16.97
C ILE A 22 -3.61 0.98 -16.13
N ALA A 23 -2.81 1.82 -16.80
CA ALA A 23 -1.91 2.76 -16.12
C ALA A 23 -2.64 3.76 -15.23
N ALA A 24 -3.85 4.20 -15.60
CA ALA A 24 -4.67 5.11 -14.80
C ALA A 24 -5.42 4.39 -13.67
N VAL A 25 -5.88 3.16 -13.92
CA VAL A 25 -6.59 2.35 -12.92
C VAL A 25 -5.71 2.04 -11.71
N GLY A 26 -4.42 1.74 -11.91
CA GLY A 26 -3.49 1.46 -10.80
C GLY A 26 -3.45 2.56 -9.73
N PRO A 27 -3.04 3.81 -10.07
CA PRO A 27 -3.04 4.94 -9.15
C PRO A 27 -4.42 5.25 -8.57
N ALA A 28 -5.50 5.14 -9.37
CA ALA A 28 -6.85 5.35 -8.88
C ALA A 28 -7.20 4.36 -7.76
N LEU A 29 -6.84 3.08 -7.90
CA LEU A 29 -7.03 2.07 -6.86
C LEU A 29 -6.15 2.32 -5.64
N VAL A 30 -4.90 2.76 -5.81
CA VAL A 30 -4.01 3.11 -4.68
C VAL A 30 -4.63 4.19 -3.81
N VAL A 31 -5.35 5.15 -4.39
CA VAL A 31 -6.03 6.22 -3.65
C VAL A 31 -7.37 5.75 -3.07
N ALA A 32 -8.18 5.03 -3.84
CA ALA A 32 -9.55 4.68 -3.45
C ALA A 32 -9.65 3.46 -2.51
N VAL A 33 -8.84 2.42 -2.72
CA VAL A 33 -8.96 1.14 -2.00
C VAL A 33 -8.62 1.25 -0.51
N PRO A 34 -7.60 2.02 -0.06
CA PRO A 34 -7.26 2.06 1.37
C PRO A 34 -8.37 2.59 2.27
N SER A 35 -9.16 3.57 1.83
CA SER A 35 -10.27 4.10 2.63
C SER A 35 -11.39 3.07 2.78
N ILE A 36 -11.74 2.39 1.69
CA ILE A 36 -12.75 1.32 1.68
C ILE A 36 -12.31 0.15 2.57
N ARG A 37 -11.04 -0.26 2.48
CA ARG A 37 -10.51 -1.35 3.33
C ARG A 37 -10.57 -0.99 4.81
N LYS A 38 -10.20 0.24 5.18
CA LYS A 38 -10.28 0.73 6.57
C LYS A 38 -11.71 0.74 7.09
N SER A 39 -12.70 1.15 6.28
CA SER A 39 -14.11 1.12 6.70
C SER A 39 -14.67 -0.30 6.87
N GLN A 40 -14.07 -1.29 6.21
CA GLN A 40 -14.40 -2.71 6.36
C GLN A 40 -13.68 -3.38 7.55
N GLY A 41 -13.00 -2.60 8.40
CA GLY A 41 -12.32 -3.12 9.59
C GLY A 41 -10.92 -3.67 9.32
N TYR A 42 -10.33 -3.44 8.14
CA TYR A 42 -8.94 -3.77 7.90
C TYR A 42 -8.02 -2.89 8.76
N VAL A 43 -7.16 -3.54 9.56
CA VAL A 43 -6.11 -2.90 10.35
C VAL A 43 -4.75 -3.30 9.78
N SER A 44 -3.88 -2.31 9.56
CA SER A 44 -2.51 -2.58 9.12
C SER A 44 -1.75 -3.36 10.21
N PRO A 45 -0.95 -4.37 9.84
CA PRO A 45 -0.13 -5.08 10.82
C PRO A 45 0.86 -4.13 11.50
N ALA A 46 1.20 -4.43 12.74
CA ALA A 46 2.25 -3.71 13.46
C ALA A 46 3.59 -3.81 12.71
N ARG A 47 4.41 -2.76 12.80
CA ARG A 47 5.75 -2.77 12.21
C ARG A 47 6.60 -3.85 12.87
N ILE A 48 7.26 -4.68 12.07
CA ILE A 48 8.23 -5.66 12.57
C ILE A 48 9.46 -4.94 13.16
N PRO A 49 10.07 -5.47 14.24
CA PRO A 49 11.31 -4.90 14.75
C PRO A 49 12.43 -5.01 13.72
N GLU A 50 12.97 -3.87 13.30
CA GLU A 50 14.13 -3.80 12.40
C GLU A 50 15.45 -4.02 13.15
N THR A 51 15.43 -3.87 14.48
CA THR A 51 16.58 -4.01 15.37
C THR A 51 16.19 -4.78 16.64
N TYR A 52 17.19 -5.16 17.43
CA TYR A 52 16.94 -5.78 18.72
C TYR A 52 16.10 -4.84 19.61
N PRO A 53 14.93 -5.29 20.11
CA PRO A 53 14.03 -4.43 20.87
C PRO A 53 14.60 -4.16 22.26
N LEU A 54 15.44 -3.14 22.37
CA LEU A 54 15.99 -2.74 23.67
C LEU A 54 14.88 -2.07 24.49
N PRO A 55 14.58 -2.56 25.70
CA PRO A 55 13.55 -1.95 26.54
C PRO A 55 14.03 -0.58 27.01
N GLN A 56 13.16 0.43 26.92
CA GLN A 56 13.42 1.78 27.42
C GLN A 56 13.25 1.83 28.94
N ARG A 57 14.12 1.14 29.66
CA ARG A 57 14.15 1.09 31.14
C ARG A 57 15.58 1.17 31.66
N ALA A 58 15.73 1.61 32.91
CA ALA A 58 17.01 1.52 33.61
C ALA A 58 17.45 0.06 33.77
N ARG A 59 18.77 -0.16 33.78
CA ARG A 59 19.36 -1.48 34.01
C ARG A 59 18.96 -1.96 35.40
N ASN A 60 18.48 -3.20 35.47
CA ASN A 60 18.34 -3.93 36.73
C ASN A 60 19.48 -4.95 36.80
N PRO A 61 20.38 -4.90 37.79
CA PRO A 61 21.43 -5.90 37.96
C PRO A 61 20.82 -7.31 38.04
N PRO A 62 21.27 -8.27 37.21
CA PRO A 62 20.86 -9.67 37.36
C PRO A 62 21.52 -10.27 38.60
N ALA A 63 20.82 -11.21 39.26
CA ALA A 63 21.37 -12.07 40.31
C ALA A 63 21.51 -13.50 39.77
N GLY A 64 22.49 -14.27 40.26
CA GLY A 64 22.68 -15.69 39.94
C GLY A 64 23.68 -16.00 38.82
N TYR A 65 24.65 -15.11 38.57
CA TYR A 65 25.76 -15.28 37.62
C TYR A 65 27.08 -14.73 38.18
N GLU A 66 27.31 -14.89 39.49
CA GLU A 66 28.45 -14.34 40.23
C GLU A 66 29.73 -15.21 40.18
N ASP A 67 29.68 -16.34 39.47
CA ASP A 67 30.79 -17.31 39.30
C ASP A 67 32.00 -16.74 38.53
#